data_AF-A0A455SXQ5-F1
#
_entry.id   AF-A0A455SXQ5-F1
#
_cell.length_a   1.000
_cell.length_b   1.000
_cell.length_c   1.000
_cell.angle_alpha   90.00
_cell.angle_beta   90.00
_cell.angle_gamma   90.00
#
_symmetry.space_group_name_H-M   'P 1'
#
loop_
_entity.id
_entity.type
_entity.pdbx_description
1 polymer ?
#
loop_
_entity_poly.entity_id
_entity_poly.type
_entity_poly.pdbx_seq_one_letter_code
_entity_poly.pdbx_strand_id
1 'polypeptide(L)'
;MQRISVSKMLWLTIAVVLLTIFSFATTSSPVSAKKATKTVKQTVNLQVDCKHLSAEVLKQAQARGDCPQSNAINTLKPFDTRAGACGTTSLYITDNFNGGTPTITIAASSSKGYMISVSWSVKWVNYDTGGQNGYGGSQGYFGDNWSRSDNPFTGVGSVYAILDNLTVTTGYGYICYGLQPQDSGYVD
;
A
#
# COMPACT_ATOMS: atom_id res chain seq x y z
N MET A 1 -7.62 39.67 76.55
CA MET A 1 -7.62 38.29 76.00
C MET A 1 -8.95 38.05 75.30
N GLN A 2 -8.97 38.07 73.97
CA GLN A 2 -10.18 37.96 73.16
C GLN A 2 -10.13 36.64 72.40
N ARG A 3 -10.99 35.68 72.76
CA ARG A 3 -11.04 34.36 72.14
C ARG A 3 -11.79 34.45 70.80
N ILE A 4 -11.04 34.35 69.71
CA ILE A 4 -11.60 34.28 68.35
C ILE A 4 -12.17 32.87 68.15
N SER A 5 -13.47 32.80 67.89
CA SER A 5 -14.22 31.56 67.65
C SER A 5 -13.89 30.98 66.27
N VAL A 6 -13.28 29.80 66.25
CA VAL A 6 -12.78 29.07 65.07
C VAL A 6 -13.90 28.61 64.11
N SER A 7 -15.17 28.68 64.56
CA SER A 7 -16.32 28.17 63.79
C SER A 7 -16.71 29.04 62.58
N LYS A 8 -16.37 30.33 62.57
CA LYS A 8 -16.75 31.24 61.46
C LYS A 8 -15.76 31.26 60.29
N MET A 9 -14.57 30.67 60.44
CA MET A 9 -13.53 30.68 59.41
C MET A 9 -13.67 29.51 58.41
N LEU A 10 -14.45 28.48 58.75
CA LEU A 10 -14.63 27.29 57.91
C LEU A 10 -15.69 27.47 56.81
N TRP A 11 -16.60 28.44 56.95
CA TRP A 11 -17.67 28.67 55.97
C TRP A 11 -17.29 29.64 54.85
N LEU A 12 -16.18 30.39 54.98
CA LEU A 12 -15.74 31.32 53.94
C LEU A 12 -14.88 30.66 52.85
N THR A 13 -14.30 29.48 53.10
CA THR A 13 -13.46 28.77 52.13
C THR A 13 -14.25 27.89 51.16
N ILE A 14 -15.50 27.51 51.47
CA ILE A 14 -16.34 26.69 50.59
C ILE A 14 -17.01 27.53 49.48
N ALA A 15 -17.25 28.83 49.72
CA ALA A 15 -17.89 29.70 48.73
C ALA A 15 -16.96 30.12 47.57
N VAL A 16 -15.63 30.02 47.73
CA VAL A 16 -14.66 30.42 46.70
C VAL A 16 -14.35 29.29 45.71
N VAL A 17 -14.57 28.02 46.09
CA VAL A 17 -14.32 26.86 45.21
C VAL A 17 -15.48 26.62 44.22
N LEU A 18 -16.66 27.19 44.45
CA LEU A 18 -17.84 27.03 43.59
C LEU A 18 -17.96 28.07 42.47
N LEU A 19 -17.08 29.07 42.40
CA LEU A 19 -17.16 30.17 41.44
C LEU A 19 -16.05 30.17 40.37
N THR A 20 -15.37 29.04 40.14
CA THR A 20 -14.38 28.87 39.06
C THR A 20 -14.77 27.82 38.02
N ILE A 21 -16.06 27.47 37.93
CA ILE A 21 -16.62 26.77 36.77
C ILE A 21 -16.93 27.82 35.69
N PHE A 22 -15.91 28.59 35.29
CA PHE A 22 -16.00 29.39 34.09
C PHE A 22 -15.92 28.41 32.92
N SER A 23 -17.05 28.33 32.22
CA SER A 23 -17.27 27.56 31.02
C SER A 23 -16.18 27.84 29.99
N PHE A 24 -15.18 26.96 29.91
CA PHE A 24 -14.46 26.75 28.67
C PHE A 24 -15.46 26.13 27.69
N ALA A 25 -16.26 26.98 27.05
CA ALA A 25 -16.84 26.63 25.77
C ALA A 25 -15.66 26.48 24.82
N THR A 26 -15.08 25.27 24.80
CA THR A 26 -14.19 24.84 23.73
C THR A 26 -15.05 24.88 22.47
N THR A 27 -14.93 25.99 21.74
CA THR A 27 -15.28 26.02 20.32
C THR A 27 -14.37 25.01 19.65
N SER A 28 -14.78 23.73 19.66
CA SER A 28 -14.25 22.75 18.74
C SER A 28 -14.63 23.27 17.36
N SER A 29 -13.69 23.97 16.73
CA SER A 29 -13.74 24.18 15.29
C SER A 29 -14.03 22.82 14.69
N PRO A 30 -15.08 22.67 13.86
CA PRO A 30 -15.33 21.41 13.19
C PRO A 30 -14.04 21.06 12.47
N VAL A 31 -13.35 20.01 12.94
CA VAL A 31 -12.22 19.44 12.24
C VAL A 31 -12.78 19.09 10.89
N SER A 32 -12.42 19.88 9.90
CA SER A 32 -12.91 19.74 8.54
C SER A 32 -12.49 18.34 8.12
N ALA A 33 -13.41 17.38 8.20
CA ALA A 33 -13.14 15.99 7.86
C ALA A 33 -12.55 16.03 6.45
N LYS A 34 -11.25 15.75 6.33
CA LYS A 34 -10.60 15.62 5.03
C LYS A 34 -11.41 14.53 4.32
N LYS A 35 -12.15 14.93 3.29
CA LYS A 35 -12.92 13.99 2.48
C LYS A 35 -11.97 12.88 2.07
N ALA A 36 -12.30 11.64 2.45
CA ALA A 36 -11.57 10.46 2.01
C ALA A 36 -11.35 10.55 0.50
N THR A 37 -10.10 10.73 0.10
CA THR A 37 -9.73 10.79 -1.30
C THR A 37 -10.05 9.41 -1.89
N LYS A 38 -10.93 9.38 -2.90
CA LYS A 38 -11.33 8.14 -3.57
C LYS A 38 -10.08 7.34 -3.98
N THR A 39 -9.87 6.19 -3.35
CA THR A 39 -8.80 5.24 -3.69
C THR A 39 -8.92 4.87 -5.17
N VAL A 40 -7.97 5.30 -6.00
CA VAL A 40 -7.92 4.90 -7.41
C VAL A 40 -7.00 3.70 -7.49
N LYS A 41 -7.58 2.49 -7.48
CA LYS A 41 -6.83 1.26 -7.68
C LYS A 41 -6.08 1.31 -9.02
N GLN A 42 -4.76 1.52 -8.97
CA GLN A 42 -3.95 1.49 -10.17
C GLN A 42 -3.72 0.04 -10.57
N THR A 43 -4.16 -0.32 -11.78
CA THR A 43 -3.92 -1.64 -12.37
C THR A 43 -3.02 -1.48 -13.58
N VAL A 44 -1.95 -2.26 -13.64
CA VAL A 44 -0.98 -2.26 -14.74
C VAL A 44 -0.77 -3.68 -15.25
N ASN A 45 -0.31 -3.81 -16.49
CA ASN A 45 -0.08 -5.11 -17.11
C ASN A 45 1.20 -5.76 -16.59
N LEU A 46 1.15 -7.09 -16.43
CA LEU A 46 2.31 -7.96 -16.34
C LEU A 46 2.80 -8.32 -17.74
N GLN A 47 4.12 -8.38 -17.91
CA GLN A 47 4.76 -8.76 -19.16
C GLN A 47 5.60 -10.02 -18.99
N VAL A 48 5.65 -10.87 -20.03
CA VAL A 48 6.50 -12.07 -20.01
C VAL A 48 7.96 -11.64 -20.06
N ASP A 49 8.78 -12.19 -19.17
CA ASP A 49 10.22 -12.06 -19.25
C ASP A 49 10.80 -13.15 -20.14
N CYS A 50 10.91 -12.81 -21.43
CA CYS A 50 11.36 -13.74 -22.46
C CYS A 50 12.83 -14.16 -22.31
N LYS A 51 13.64 -13.45 -21.52
CA LYS A 51 15.06 -13.75 -21.34
C LYS A 51 15.31 -14.90 -20.37
N HIS A 52 14.45 -15.04 -19.36
CA HIS A 52 14.64 -16.03 -18.29
C HIS A 52 13.75 -17.28 -18.45
N LEU A 53 13.05 -17.41 -19.58
CA LEU A 53 12.32 -18.64 -19.92
C LEU A 53 13.29 -19.77 -20.28
N SER A 54 12.92 -21.01 -19.96
CA SER A 54 13.61 -22.18 -20.50
C SER A 54 13.45 -22.24 -22.02
N ALA A 55 14.36 -22.91 -22.73
CA ALA A 55 14.33 -22.98 -24.20
C ALA A 55 13.00 -23.52 -24.76
N GLU A 56 12.42 -24.53 -24.10
CA GLU A 56 11.13 -25.11 -24.50
C GLU A 56 9.97 -24.13 -24.28
N VAL A 57 9.93 -23.46 -23.12
CA VAL A 57 8.89 -22.46 -22.83
C VAL A 57 9.04 -21.23 -23.72
N LEU A 58 10.26 -20.80 -24.00
CA LEU A 58 10.55 -19.72 -24.94
C LEU A 58 10.05 -20.03 -26.35
N LYS A 59 10.30 -21.24 -26.86
CA LYS A 59 9.80 -21.69 -28.17
C LYS A 59 8.28 -21.64 -28.23
N GLN A 60 7.61 -22.08 -27.16
CA GLN A 60 6.15 -22.02 -27.05
C GLN A 60 5.62 -20.58 -26.95
N ALA A 61 6.27 -19.73 -26.14
CA ALA A 61 5.92 -18.32 -26.01
C ALA A 61 6.09 -17.55 -27.32
N GLN A 62 7.15 -17.87 -28.09
CA GLN A 62 7.36 -17.32 -29.43
C GLN A 62 6.32 -17.82 -30.43
N ALA A 63 5.97 -19.11 -30.40
CA ALA A 63 4.91 -19.65 -31.26
C ALA A 63 3.53 -19.01 -30.98
N ARG A 64 3.31 -18.52 -29.76
CA ARG A 64 2.10 -17.81 -29.33
C ARG A 64 2.17 -16.29 -29.53
N GLY A 65 3.31 -15.75 -29.96
CA GLY A 65 3.53 -14.32 -30.12
C GLY A 65 3.70 -13.55 -28.79
N ASP A 66 3.85 -14.26 -27.67
CA ASP A 66 4.08 -13.65 -26.36
C ASP A 66 5.52 -13.13 -26.22
N CYS A 67 6.45 -13.79 -26.90
CA CYS A 67 7.84 -13.36 -27.01
C CYS A 67 8.20 -13.13 -28.49
N PRO A 68 8.89 -12.03 -28.84
CA PRO A 68 9.37 -11.83 -30.20
C PRO A 68 10.39 -12.93 -30.55
N GLN A 69 10.35 -13.37 -31.81
CA GLN A 69 11.45 -14.12 -32.38
C GLN A 69 12.69 -13.20 -32.39
N SER A 70 13.87 -13.73 -32.06
CA SER A 70 15.17 -13.01 -31.94
C SER A 70 15.42 -11.94 -33.02
N ASN A 71 14.89 -12.14 -34.23
CA ASN A 71 15.08 -11.27 -35.39
C ASN A 71 14.15 -10.04 -35.41
N ALA A 72 13.23 -9.92 -34.46
CA ALA A 72 12.24 -8.84 -34.34
C ALA A 72 12.39 -8.03 -33.04
N ILE A 73 13.49 -8.21 -32.29
CA ILE A 73 13.78 -7.36 -31.13
C ILE A 73 14.01 -5.95 -31.66
N ASN A 74 13.06 -5.08 -31.31
CA ASN A 74 13.06 -3.68 -31.64
C ASN A 74 14.40 -3.07 -31.17
N THR A 75 15.29 -2.77 -32.12
CA THR A 75 16.68 -2.33 -31.90
C THR A 75 16.79 -1.01 -31.12
N LEU A 76 15.65 -0.38 -30.82
CA LEU A 76 15.54 0.84 -30.01
C LEU A 76 15.58 0.60 -28.50
N LYS A 77 15.41 -0.65 -28.00
CA LYS A 77 15.55 -0.99 -26.57
C LYS A 77 16.19 -2.37 -26.36
N PRO A 78 17.51 -2.51 -26.57
CA PRO A 78 18.20 -3.81 -26.49
C PRO A 78 18.19 -4.47 -25.09
N PHE A 79 17.75 -3.77 -24.05
CA PHE A 79 17.76 -4.26 -22.67
C PHE A 79 16.38 -4.59 -22.10
N ASP A 80 15.28 -4.19 -22.75
CA ASP A 80 13.93 -4.56 -22.31
C ASP A 80 13.46 -5.76 -23.12
N THR A 81 13.66 -6.95 -22.55
CA THR A 81 13.28 -8.24 -23.14
C THR A 81 11.87 -8.67 -22.76
N ARG A 82 11.13 -7.79 -22.07
CA ARG A 82 9.76 -8.08 -21.65
C ARG A 82 8.79 -7.82 -22.79
N ALA A 83 7.93 -8.80 -23.05
CA ALA A 83 6.95 -8.74 -24.13
C ALA A 83 5.71 -9.55 -23.78
N GLY A 84 4.59 -9.27 -24.47
CA GLY A 84 3.34 -10.02 -24.31
C GLY A 84 2.65 -9.75 -22.96
N ALA A 85 1.34 -9.49 -22.99
CA ALA A 85 0.57 -9.38 -21.75
C ALA A 85 0.41 -10.77 -21.13
N CYS A 86 0.85 -10.94 -19.89
CA CYS A 86 0.74 -12.22 -19.19
C CYS A 86 -0.07 -12.17 -17.90
N GLY A 87 -0.71 -11.04 -17.64
CA GLY A 87 -1.54 -10.83 -16.47
C GLY A 87 -1.69 -9.36 -16.12
N THR A 88 -2.19 -9.10 -14.92
CA THR A 88 -2.28 -7.75 -14.37
C THR A 88 -1.78 -7.72 -12.94
N THR A 89 -1.38 -6.55 -12.47
CA THR A 89 -1.11 -6.30 -11.06
C THR A 89 -1.69 -4.97 -10.63
N SER A 90 -2.03 -4.86 -9.36
CA SER A 90 -2.50 -3.64 -8.76
C SER A 90 -1.95 -3.43 -7.36
N LEU A 91 -1.82 -2.17 -6.98
CA LEU A 91 -1.59 -1.74 -5.60
C LEU A 91 -2.68 -0.72 -5.25
N TYR A 92 -3.18 -0.77 -4.02
CA TYR A 92 -4.00 0.30 -3.47
C TYR A 92 -3.83 0.46 -1.96
N ILE A 93 -4.00 1.68 -1.47
CA ILE A 93 -3.95 2.04 -0.06
C ILE A 93 -5.37 2.33 0.43
N THR A 94 -5.75 1.72 1.56
CA THR A 94 -6.99 2.03 2.27
C THR A 94 -6.65 2.48 3.67
N ASP A 95 -7.12 3.66 4.04
CA ASP A 95 -7.12 4.09 5.43
C ASP A 95 -8.30 3.44 6.17
N ASN A 96 -7.99 2.78 7.27
CA ASN A 96 -8.97 2.13 8.14
C ASN A 96 -9.07 2.83 9.51
N PHE A 97 -8.59 4.08 9.61
CA PHE A 97 -8.58 4.87 10.85
C PHE A 97 -7.81 4.19 12.00
N ASN A 98 -6.71 3.51 11.64
CA ASN A 98 -5.89 2.72 12.56
C ASN A 98 -4.67 3.49 13.09
N GLY A 99 -4.78 4.83 13.18
CA GLY A 99 -3.78 5.70 13.79
C GLY A 99 -2.44 5.67 13.06
N GLY A 100 -2.45 5.89 11.74
CA GLY A 100 -1.24 5.83 10.92
C GLY A 100 -0.83 4.42 10.47
N THR A 101 -1.77 3.47 10.45
CA THR A 101 -1.54 2.08 10.02
C THR A 101 -2.51 1.69 8.88
N PRO A 102 -2.27 2.17 7.65
CA PRO A 102 -3.15 1.89 6.52
C PRO A 102 -3.11 0.40 6.15
N THR A 103 -4.12 -0.08 5.43
CA THR A 103 -4.01 -1.35 4.70
C THR A 103 -3.47 -1.06 3.32
N ILE A 104 -2.34 -1.66 2.98
CA ILE A 104 -1.81 -1.67 1.62
C ILE A 104 -2.11 -3.04 1.02
N THR A 105 -2.90 -3.06 -0.04
CA THR A 105 -3.27 -4.30 -0.73
C THR A 105 -2.60 -4.35 -2.09
N ILE A 106 -1.97 -5.48 -2.35
CA ILE A 106 -1.39 -5.83 -3.64
C ILE A 106 -2.11 -7.04 -4.23
N ALA A 107 -2.23 -7.07 -5.55
CA ALA A 107 -2.83 -8.19 -6.25
C ALA A 107 -2.12 -8.48 -7.57
N ALA A 108 -2.25 -9.72 -8.03
CA ALA A 108 -1.77 -10.20 -9.30
C ALA A 108 -2.80 -11.15 -9.91
N SER A 109 -2.98 -11.09 -11.23
CA SER A 109 -3.72 -12.11 -11.98
C SER A 109 -2.88 -12.61 -13.14
N SER A 110 -3.03 -13.87 -13.52
CA SER A 110 -2.30 -14.48 -14.64
C SER A 110 -3.26 -14.80 -15.79
N SER A 111 -2.90 -14.41 -17.01
CA SER A 111 -3.60 -14.83 -18.24
C SER A 111 -2.94 -16.05 -18.90
N LYS A 112 -1.82 -16.53 -18.35
CA LYS A 112 -1.00 -17.63 -18.89
C LYS A 112 -1.08 -18.88 -18.02
N GLY A 113 -2.22 -19.13 -17.40
CA GLY A 113 -2.47 -20.31 -16.55
C GLY A 113 -2.29 -20.02 -15.07
N TYR A 114 -2.42 -21.07 -14.25
CA TYR A 114 -2.31 -20.95 -12.80
C TYR A 114 -0.90 -20.48 -12.42
N MET A 115 -0.85 -19.54 -11.49
CA MET A 115 0.35 -19.18 -10.77
C MET A 115 0.74 -20.37 -9.88
N ILE A 116 2.05 -20.55 -9.69
CA ILE A 116 2.64 -21.49 -8.73
C ILE A 116 3.48 -20.78 -7.68
N SER A 117 3.95 -19.57 -7.98
CA SER A 117 4.71 -18.73 -7.07
C SER A 117 4.48 -17.26 -7.38
N VAL A 118 4.42 -16.45 -6.33
CA VAL A 118 4.36 -14.99 -6.41
C VAL A 118 5.39 -14.40 -5.45
N SER A 119 6.26 -13.55 -5.97
CA SER A 119 7.21 -12.75 -5.20
C SER A 119 6.88 -11.26 -5.36
N TRP A 120 6.97 -10.50 -4.28
CA TRP A 120 6.61 -9.08 -4.27
C TRP A 120 7.53 -8.28 -3.34
N SER A 121 7.59 -6.98 -3.60
CA SER A 121 8.23 -6.00 -2.73
C SER A 121 7.52 -4.66 -2.87
N VAL A 122 7.16 -4.06 -1.75
CA VAL A 122 6.47 -2.79 -1.63
C VAL A 122 7.37 -1.82 -0.90
N LYS A 123 7.45 -0.59 -1.40
CA LYS A 123 8.10 0.54 -0.73
C LYS A 123 7.08 1.62 -0.49
N TRP A 124 7.20 2.33 0.62
CA TRP A 124 6.33 3.45 0.93
C TRP A 124 7.10 4.60 1.57
N VAL A 125 6.54 5.80 1.42
CA VAL A 125 6.99 7.04 2.04
C VAL A 125 5.78 7.82 2.56
N ASN A 126 5.91 8.42 3.74
CA ASN A 126 4.99 9.41 4.28
C ASN A 126 5.62 10.79 4.12
N TYR A 127 5.04 11.63 3.25
CA TYR A 127 5.58 12.93 2.92
C TYR A 127 5.43 13.96 4.04
N ASP A 128 4.49 13.77 4.95
CA ASP A 128 4.23 14.72 6.04
C ASP A 128 5.19 14.48 7.22
N THR A 129 5.58 13.24 7.46
CA THR A 129 6.49 12.87 8.57
C THR A 129 7.93 12.57 8.12
N GLY A 130 8.15 12.34 6.82
CA GLY A 130 9.43 11.85 6.28
C GLY A 130 9.70 10.37 6.54
N GLY A 131 8.75 9.64 7.16
CA GLY A 131 8.87 8.20 7.40
C GLY A 131 8.91 7.42 6.09
N GLN A 132 9.73 6.37 6.03
CA GLN A 132 9.83 5.50 4.85
C GLN A 132 10.24 4.09 5.26
N ASN A 133 9.73 3.08 4.56
CA ASN A 133 10.15 1.68 4.74
C ASN A 133 9.78 0.84 3.52
N GLY A 134 10.13 -0.44 3.54
CA GLY A 134 9.68 -1.42 2.57
C GLY A 134 9.49 -2.79 3.20
N TYR A 135 8.66 -3.62 2.56
CA TYR A 135 8.43 -4.99 2.95
C TYR A 135 8.18 -5.84 1.70
N GLY A 136 8.43 -7.13 1.79
CA GLY A 136 8.29 -8.04 0.66
C GLY A 136 8.30 -9.50 1.09
N GLY A 137 8.10 -10.37 0.11
CA GLY A 137 8.09 -11.80 0.36
C GLY A 137 7.93 -12.62 -0.91
N SER A 138 7.88 -13.93 -0.71
CA SER A 138 7.58 -14.92 -1.74
C SER A 138 6.66 -15.97 -1.14
N GLN A 139 5.72 -16.48 -1.94
CA GLN A 139 4.86 -17.57 -1.53
C GLN A 139 4.56 -18.51 -2.70
N GLY A 140 4.45 -19.80 -2.39
CA GLY A 140 3.78 -20.75 -3.26
C GLY A 140 2.29 -20.44 -3.27
N TYR A 141 1.70 -20.34 -4.46
CA TYR A 141 0.28 -20.05 -4.61
C TYR A 141 -0.22 -20.79 -5.83
N PHE A 142 -1.31 -21.56 -5.70
CA PHE A 142 -1.95 -22.28 -6.80
C PHE A 142 -3.29 -21.64 -7.12
N GLY A 143 -3.33 -20.86 -8.20
CA GLY A 143 -4.53 -20.15 -8.63
C GLY A 143 -4.21 -19.11 -9.70
N ASP A 144 -5.23 -18.52 -10.31
CA ASP A 144 -5.09 -17.52 -11.37
C ASP A 144 -5.19 -16.07 -10.87
N ASN A 145 -5.68 -15.87 -9.64
CA ASN A 145 -5.84 -14.57 -8.98
C ASN A 145 -5.30 -14.59 -7.55
N TRP A 146 -4.28 -13.78 -7.28
CA TRP A 146 -3.61 -13.69 -5.99
C TRP A 146 -3.74 -12.28 -5.42
N SER A 147 -3.88 -12.18 -4.10
CA SER A 147 -3.85 -10.90 -3.40
C SER A 147 -3.27 -11.05 -2.00
N ARG A 148 -2.66 -9.97 -1.49
CA ARG A 148 -2.16 -9.86 -0.13
C ARG A 148 -2.40 -8.45 0.40
N SER A 149 -2.71 -8.36 1.68
CA SER A 149 -2.86 -7.11 2.40
C SER A 149 -1.93 -7.13 3.61
N ASP A 150 -1.19 -6.05 3.81
CA ASP A 150 -0.38 -5.84 5.00
C ASP A 150 -0.69 -4.46 5.61
N ASN A 151 -0.43 -4.31 6.90
CA ASN A 151 -0.75 -3.13 7.71
C ASN A 151 0.53 -2.51 8.31
N PRO A 152 1.43 -1.95 7.49
CA PRO A 152 2.63 -1.30 8.02
C PRO A 152 2.26 -0.04 8.81
N PHE A 153 3.00 0.27 9.88
CA PHE A 153 2.91 1.57 10.51
C PHE A 153 3.63 2.62 9.65
N THR A 154 2.87 3.56 9.09
CA THR A 154 3.36 4.64 8.21
C THR A 154 3.37 6.01 8.89
N GLY A 155 2.75 6.09 10.08
CA GLY A 155 2.37 7.35 10.70
C GLY A 155 1.18 8.00 10.00
N VAL A 156 0.56 8.98 10.68
CA VAL A 156 -0.51 9.82 10.14
C VAL A 156 0.07 10.75 9.08
N GLY A 157 -0.63 10.93 7.96
CA GLY A 157 -0.23 11.83 6.89
C GLY A 157 -0.41 11.28 5.48
N SER A 158 0.21 11.97 4.53
CA SER A 158 0.16 11.68 3.09
C SER A 158 1.14 10.57 2.74
N VAL A 159 0.62 9.37 2.52
CA VAL A 159 1.40 8.17 2.22
C VAL A 159 1.37 7.87 0.73
N TYR A 160 2.52 7.52 0.17
CA TYR A 160 2.67 7.01 -1.18
C TYR A 160 3.33 5.63 -1.12
N ALA A 161 2.84 4.67 -1.89
CA ALA A 161 3.41 3.34 -1.98
C ALA A 161 3.58 2.89 -3.45
N ILE A 162 4.60 2.07 -3.69
CA ILE A 162 4.91 1.48 -4.99
C ILE A 162 5.23 -0.01 -4.83
N LEU A 163 4.71 -0.83 -5.76
CA LEU A 163 5.06 -2.24 -5.89
C LEU A 163 6.21 -2.36 -6.89
N ASP A 164 7.44 -2.56 -6.40
CA ASP A 164 8.64 -2.35 -7.21
C ASP A 164 9.14 -3.60 -7.95
N ASN A 165 8.90 -4.79 -7.41
CA ASN A 165 9.40 -6.06 -7.93
C ASN A 165 8.39 -7.20 -7.76
N LEU A 166 7.26 -7.13 -8.47
CA LEU A 166 6.35 -8.26 -8.57
C LEU A 166 6.80 -9.25 -9.65
N THR A 167 7.00 -10.50 -9.25
CA THR A 167 7.25 -11.63 -10.15
C THR A 167 6.20 -12.71 -9.93
N VAL A 168 5.60 -13.17 -11.01
CA VAL A 168 4.63 -14.27 -11.03
C VAL A 168 5.21 -15.41 -11.87
N THR A 169 5.34 -16.59 -11.28
CA THR A 169 5.71 -17.81 -12.01
C THR A 169 4.48 -18.67 -12.21
N THR A 170 4.22 -19.07 -13.45
CA THR A 170 3.07 -19.92 -13.81
C THR A 170 3.45 -21.40 -13.85
N GLY A 171 2.45 -22.28 -13.78
CA GLY A 171 2.63 -23.72 -13.92
C GLY A 171 3.16 -24.16 -15.29
N TYR A 172 2.99 -23.34 -16.33
CA TYR A 172 3.58 -23.56 -17.65
C TYR A 172 5.00 -23.01 -17.78
N GLY A 173 5.59 -22.50 -16.71
CA GLY A 173 6.96 -21.98 -16.69
C GLY A 173 7.12 -20.55 -17.21
N TYR A 174 6.02 -19.83 -17.51
CA TYR A 174 6.12 -18.39 -17.78
C TYR A 174 6.52 -17.65 -16.52
N ILE A 175 7.42 -16.69 -16.68
CA ILE A 175 7.79 -15.72 -15.65
C ILE A 175 7.27 -14.36 -16.10
N CYS A 176 6.45 -13.76 -15.25
CA CYS A 176 5.73 -12.52 -15.49
C CYS A 176 6.23 -11.43 -14.56
N TYR A 177 6.60 -10.28 -15.13
CA TYR A 177 7.06 -9.11 -14.38
C TYR A 177 6.11 -7.94 -14.54
N GLY A 178 5.83 -7.26 -13.43
CA GLY A 178 4.95 -6.09 -13.42
C GLY A 178 5.69 -4.84 -13.87
N LEU A 179 4.96 -3.97 -14.59
CA LEU A 179 5.16 -2.54 -14.34
C LEU A 179 4.84 -2.25 -12.87
N GLN A 180 5.37 -1.17 -12.32
CA GLN A 180 5.24 -0.85 -10.90
C GLN A 180 3.95 -0.07 -10.66
N PRO A 181 2.83 -0.68 -10.20
CA PRO A 181 1.69 0.11 -9.79
C PRO A 181 2.05 0.88 -8.52
N GLN A 182 1.46 2.06 -8.39
CA GLN A 182 1.63 2.95 -7.26
C GLN A 182 0.27 3.47 -6.83
N ASP A 183 0.19 3.92 -5.58
CA ASP A 183 -1.00 4.60 -5.07
C ASP A 183 -0.58 5.59 -3.99
N SER A 184 -1.42 6.59 -3.75
CA SER A 184 -1.27 7.53 -2.65
C SER A 184 -2.58 7.79 -1.94
N GLY A 185 -2.49 7.95 -0.62
CA GLY A 185 -3.64 8.19 0.23
C GLY A 185 -3.24 9.00 1.45
N TYR A 186 -4.19 9.76 1.97
CA TYR A 186 -4.03 10.34 3.31
C TYR A 186 -4.46 9.28 4.33
N VAL A 187 -3.67 9.15 5.41
CA VAL A 187 -3.88 8.18 6.48
C VAL A 187 -4.09 8.92 7.80
N ASP A 188 -5.19 8.62 8.49
CA ASP A 188 -5.56 9.14 9.80
C ASP A 188 -5.11 8.25 10.98
#